data_AF-Q4RZZ3-F1
#
_entry.id   AF-Q4RZZ3-F1
#
_cell.length_a   1.000
_cell.length_b   1.000
_cell.length_c   1.000
_cell.angle_alpha   90.00
_cell.angle_beta   90.00
_cell.angle_gamma   90.00
#
_symmetry.space_group_name_H-M   'P 1'
#
loop_
_entity.id
_entity.type
_entity.pdbx_description
1 polymer ?
#
loop_
_entity_poly.entity_id
_entity_poly.type
_entity_poly.pdbx_seq_one_letter_code
_entity_poly.pdbx_strand_id
1 'polypeptide(L)'
;MAQGAKKFKAQRPGSSKKQHSSKQKGPKKGGRIIAPKKTQVVQQQKLKKSLEVAIRNKIEAEVTQKASSSLHKPLSLVKGAESKNNPGSGSK
;
A
#
# COMPACT_ATOMS: atom_id res chain seq x y z
N MET A 1 54.81 -33.58 -13.26
CA MET A 1 54.18 -33.32 -14.59
C MET A 1 52.82 -32.67 -14.36
N ALA A 2 52.59 -31.47 -14.90
CA ALA A 2 51.31 -30.77 -14.75
C ALA A 2 50.33 -31.26 -15.84
N GLN A 3 49.32 -32.05 -15.45
CA GLN A 3 48.23 -32.42 -16.35
C GLN A 3 47.20 -31.28 -16.38
N GLY A 4 47.07 -30.64 -17.55
CA GLY A 4 46.36 -29.39 -17.75
C GLY A 4 44.83 -29.47 -17.55
N ALA A 5 44.25 -28.34 -17.13
CA ALA A 5 42.82 -28.15 -16.96
C ALA A 5 42.08 -28.17 -18.31
N LYS A 6 41.56 -29.34 -18.71
CA LYS A 6 40.54 -29.41 -19.77
C LYS A 6 39.20 -28.92 -19.23
N LYS A 7 38.90 -27.63 -19.46
CA LYS A 7 37.59 -27.03 -19.19
C LYS A 7 36.59 -27.51 -20.25
N PHE A 8 35.82 -28.55 -19.97
CA PHE A 8 34.59 -28.81 -20.72
C PHE A 8 33.54 -27.78 -20.29
N LYS A 9 33.38 -26.72 -21.09
CA LYS A 9 32.15 -25.92 -21.06
C LYS A 9 31.05 -26.81 -21.63
N ALA A 10 30.17 -27.32 -20.78
CA ALA A 10 28.96 -27.98 -21.24
C ALA A 10 28.06 -26.94 -21.94
N GLN A 11 28.14 -26.87 -23.27
CA GLN A 11 27.17 -26.17 -24.09
C GLN A 11 25.89 -27.00 -24.08
N ARG A 12 24.98 -26.71 -23.15
CA ARG A 12 23.63 -27.30 -23.15
C ARG A 12 22.81 -26.57 -24.21
N PRO A 13 22.28 -27.25 -25.25
CA PRO A 13 21.35 -26.64 -26.18
C PRO A 13 20.01 -26.51 -25.44
N GLY A 14 19.72 -25.31 -24.96
CA GLY A 14 18.52 -25.07 -24.16
C GLY A 14 18.49 -23.78 -23.36
N SER A 15 19.39 -22.83 -23.61
CA SER A 15 19.26 -21.48 -23.05
C SER A 15 18.17 -20.70 -23.79
N SER A 16 16.92 -21.15 -23.68
CA SER A 16 15.82 -20.21 -23.75
C SER A 16 15.91 -19.38 -22.47
N LYS A 17 16.11 -18.06 -22.63
CA LYS A 17 15.80 -17.08 -21.59
C LYS A 17 14.36 -17.34 -21.17
N LYS A 18 14.17 -18.15 -20.13
CA LYS A 18 12.88 -18.27 -19.48
C LYS A 18 12.61 -16.89 -18.89
N GLN A 19 11.76 -16.14 -19.55
CA GLN A 19 11.05 -15.04 -18.91
C GLN A 19 10.60 -15.57 -17.57
N HIS A 20 11.06 -14.93 -16.50
CA HIS A 20 10.61 -15.23 -15.15
C HIS A 20 9.11 -14.98 -15.12
N SER A 21 8.34 -16.02 -15.43
CA SER A 21 6.92 -16.06 -15.13
C SER A 21 6.82 -15.73 -13.64
N SER A 22 6.13 -14.64 -13.34
CA SER A 22 5.79 -14.17 -12.00
C SER A 22 4.80 -15.12 -11.33
N LYS A 23 5.11 -16.43 -11.35
CA LYS A 23 4.42 -17.45 -10.59
C LYS A 23 4.41 -16.96 -9.16
N GLN A 24 3.22 -16.75 -8.62
CA GLN A 24 3.04 -16.31 -7.26
C GLN A 24 3.76 -17.32 -6.36
N LYS A 25 4.92 -16.92 -5.85
CA LYS A 25 5.65 -17.71 -4.87
C LYS A 25 4.67 -17.91 -3.71
N GLY A 26 4.42 -19.17 -3.37
CA GLY A 26 3.57 -19.51 -2.23
C GLY A 26 4.03 -18.81 -0.95
N PRO A 27 3.24 -18.88 0.12
CA PRO A 27 3.53 -18.18 1.37
C PRO A 27 5.00 -18.32 1.78
N LYS A 28 5.72 -17.20 1.84
CA LYS A 28 7.14 -17.19 2.23
C LYS A 28 7.23 -17.66 3.69
N LYS A 29 8.12 -18.61 3.97
CA LYS A 29 8.42 -19.04 5.34
C LYS A 29 8.79 -17.81 6.19
N GLY A 30 8.07 -17.61 7.30
CA GLY A 30 8.24 -16.45 8.20
C GLY A 30 7.48 -15.18 7.80
N GLY A 31 6.78 -15.15 6.66
CA GLY A 31 5.95 -14.01 6.26
C GLY A 31 4.64 -13.94 7.05
N ARG A 32 4.36 -12.79 7.69
CA ARG A 32 3.02 -12.50 8.25
C ARG A 32 2.04 -12.28 7.10
N ILE A 33 1.32 -13.32 6.71
CA ILE A 33 0.30 -13.28 5.66
C ILE A 33 -1.08 -13.41 6.29
N ILE A 34 -2.04 -12.61 5.80
CA ILE A 34 -3.43 -12.70 6.23
C ILE A 34 -4.00 -14.00 5.69
N ALA A 35 -4.55 -14.83 6.58
CA ALA A 35 -5.22 -16.06 6.17
C ALA A 35 -6.36 -15.73 5.18
N PRO A 36 -6.57 -16.52 4.11
CA PRO A 36 -7.60 -16.24 3.11
C PRO A 36 -8.98 -15.94 3.71
N LYS A 37 -9.39 -16.71 4.73
CA LYS A 37 -10.65 -16.51 5.48
C LYS A 37 -10.77 -15.16 6.19
N LYS A 38 -9.64 -14.54 6.59
CA LYS A 38 -9.62 -13.23 7.27
C LYS A 38 -9.51 -12.06 6.30
N THR A 39 -9.26 -12.32 5.01
CA THR A 39 -9.13 -11.28 3.98
C THR A 39 -10.38 -10.43 3.86
N GLN A 40 -11.56 -11.05 3.83
CA GLN A 40 -12.83 -10.34 3.74
C GLN A 40 -13.05 -9.42 4.94
N VAL A 41 -12.81 -9.91 6.16
CA VAL A 41 -12.93 -9.13 7.40
C VAL A 41 -11.97 -7.94 7.39
N VAL A 42 -10.72 -8.15 6.98
CA VAL A 42 -9.73 -7.06 6.89
C VAL A 42 -10.14 -6.02 5.83
N GLN A 43 -10.65 -6.45 4.67
CA GLN A 43 -11.15 -5.54 3.64
C GLN A 43 -12.34 -4.72 4.14
N GLN A 44 -13.30 -5.35 4.79
CA GLN A 44 -14.45 -4.68 5.40
C GLN A 44 -14.03 -3.67 6.47
N GLN A 45 -13.08 -4.03 7.34
CA GLN A 45 -12.55 -3.12 8.36
C GLN A 45 -11.84 -1.91 7.75
N LYS A 46 -11.05 -2.13 6.69
CA LYS A 46 -10.40 -1.02 5.95
C LYS A 46 -11.43 -0.08 5.34
N LEU A 47 -12.45 -0.64 4.67
CA LEU A 47 -13.54 0.13 4.07
C LEU A 47 -14.32 0.90 5.13
N LYS A 48 -14.67 0.26 6.25
CA LYS A 48 -15.35 0.91 7.38
C LYS A 48 -14.53 2.09 7.89
N LYS A 49 -13.25 1.88 8.18
CA LYS A 49 -12.37 2.93 8.72
C LYS A 49 -12.18 4.07 7.74
N SER A 50 -12.03 3.80 6.44
CA SER A 50 -11.88 4.86 5.43
C SER A 50 -13.15 5.70 5.31
N LEU A 51 -14.33 5.07 5.30
CA LEU A 51 -15.60 5.78 5.24
C LEU A 51 -15.86 6.58 6.51
N GLU A 52 -15.59 6.00 7.68
CA GLU A 52 -15.76 6.68 8.96
C GLU A 52 -14.91 7.95 9.05
N VAL A 53 -13.64 7.89 8.66
CA VAL A 53 -12.76 9.08 8.61
C VAL A 53 -13.26 10.09 7.59
N ALA A 54 -13.66 9.65 6.39
CA ALA A 54 -14.16 10.56 5.36
C ALA A 54 -15.44 11.29 5.79
N ILE A 55 -16.36 10.59 6.46
CA ILE A 55 -17.61 11.16 6.98
C ILE A 55 -17.31 12.17 8.08
N ARG A 56 -16.44 11.84 9.04
CA ARG A 56 -16.03 12.77 10.10
C ARG A 56 -15.42 14.05 9.52
N ASN A 57 -14.47 13.91 8.58
CA ASN A 57 -13.83 15.04 7.93
C ASN A 57 -14.83 15.92 7.15
N LYS A 58 -15.81 15.30 6.49
CA LYS A 58 -16.87 16.03 5.77
C LYS A 58 -17.77 16.81 6.73
N ILE A 59 -18.21 16.18 7.82
CA ILE A 59 -19.01 16.85 8.85
C ILE A 59 -18.23 18.01 9.47
N GLU A 60 -16.97 17.79 9.85
CA GLU A 60 -16.13 18.84 10.42
C GLU A 60 -15.97 20.04 9.48
N ALA A 61 -15.76 19.80 8.18
CA ALA A 61 -15.69 20.85 7.18
C ALA A 61 -17.01 21.62 7.02
N GLU A 62 -18.14 20.92 6.88
CA GLU A 62 -19.45 21.54 6.71
C GLU A 62 -19.86 22.35 7.95
N VAL A 63 -19.65 21.80 9.14
CA VAL A 63 -19.96 22.49 10.40
C VAL A 63 -19.06 23.72 10.58
N THR A 64 -17.77 23.61 10.27
CA THR A 64 -16.84 24.74 10.35
C THR A 64 -17.21 25.84 9.36
N GLN A 65 -17.59 25.48 8.13
CA GLN A 65 -18.05 26.44 7.13
C GLN A 65 -19.32 27.17 7.60
N LYS A 66 -20.31 26.43 8.09
CA LYS A 66 -21.57 27.01 8.60
C LYS A 66 -21.36 27.89 9.84
N ALA A 67 -20.46 27.50 10.75
CA ALA A 67 -20.12 28.31 11.91
C ALA A 67 -19.35 29.57 11.51
N SER A 68 -18.42 29.45 10.55
CA SER A 68 -17.60 30.57 10.06
C SER A 68 -18.42 31.64 9.36
N SER A 69 -19.55 31.29 8.73
CA SER A 69 -20.46 32.29 8.14
C SER A 69 -21.30 33.05 9.18
N SER A 70 -21.45 32.53 10.39
CA SER A 70 -22.21 33.17 11.48
C SER A 70 -21.33 34.02 12.40
N LEU A 71 -20.05 33.66 12.54
CA LEU A 71 -19.10 34.39 13.36
C LEU A 71 -18.42 35.53 12.59
N HIS A 72 -18.02 36.57 13.33
CA HIS A 72 -17.23 37.70 12.81
C HIS A 72 -15.79 37.31 12.44
N LYS A 73 -15.31 36.12 12.84
CA LYS A 73 -13.98 35.60 12.54
C LYS A 73 -14.10 34.14 12.06
N PRO A 74 -13.47 33.77 10.92
CA PRO A 74 -13.55 32.42 10.41
C PRO A 74 -12.80 31.44 11.32
N LEU A 75 -13.36 30.24 11.45
CA LEU A 75 -12.76 29.13 12.18
C LEU A 75 -11.83 28.33 11.26
N SER A 76 -10.77 27.76 11.83
CA SER A 76 -9.83 26.91 11.09
C SER A 76 -9.85 25.49 11.65
N LEU A 77 -9.79 24.50 10.76
CA LEU A 77 -9.70 23.09 11.12
C LEU A 77 -8.25 22.76 11.51
N VAL A 78 -8.07 22.24 12.73
CA VAL A 78 -6.77 21.70 13.15
C VAL A 78 -6.69 20.26 12.69
N LYS A 79 -5.80 19.99 11.73
CA LYS A 79 -5.54 18.65 11.25
C LYS A 79 -4.92 17.82 12.38
N GLY A 80 -5.64 16.81 12.87
CA GLY A 80 -5.11 15.86 13.84
C GLY A 80 -3.90 15.11 13.29
N ALA A 81 -3.24 14.29 14.11
CA ALA A 81 -2.12 13.45 13.66
C ALA A 81 -2.58 12.38 12.66
N GLU A 82 -2.85 12.80 11.43
CA GLU A 82 -3.09 11.93 10.30
C GLU A 82 -1.75 11.29 9.97
N SER A 83 -1.63 9.98 10.17
CA SER A 83 -0.45 9.21 9.76
C SER A 83 -0.08 9.59 8.33
N LYS A 84 1.15 10.08 8.13
CA LYS A 84 1.76 10.64 6.91
C LYS A 84 1.77 9.72 5.67
N ASN A 85 0.66 9.08 5.32
CA ASN A 85 0.56 8.12 4.22
C ASN A 85 -0.61 8.43 3.28
N ASN A 86 -0.94 9.71 3.09
CA ASN A 86 -1.76 10.14 1.95
C ASN A 86 -0.88 10.97 0.99
N PRO A 87 -0.37 10.38 -0.10
CA PRO A 87 0.21 11.13 -1.20
C PRO A 87 -0.96 11.66 -2.04
N GLY A 88 -1.48 12.84 -1.69
CA GLY A 88 -2.62 13.37 -2.44
C GLY A 88 -3.25 14.62 -1.87
N SER A 89 -2.47 15.68 -1.66
CA SER A 89 -2.97 17.06 -1.77
C SER A 89 -1.78 18.01 -1.64
N GLY A 90 -1.17 18.32 -2.78
CA GLY A 90 -0.03 19.24 -2.83
C GLY A 90 0.29 19.58 -4.27
N SER A 91 -0.58 20.34 -4.94
CA SER A 91 -0.20 21.24 -6.03
C SER A 91 -1.40 22.04 -6.55
N LYS A 92 -1.21 23.37 -6.48
CA LYS A 92 -1.99 24.50 -7.03
C LYS A 92 -3.24 24.92 -6.27
#